data_AF-A0A5V7NV73-F1
#
_entry.id   AF-A0A5V7NV73-F1
#
_cell.length_a   1.000
_cell.length_b   1.000
_cell.length_c   1.000
_cell.angle_alpha   90.00
_cell.angle_beta   90.00
_cell.angle_gamma   90.00
#
_symmetry.space_group_name_H-M   'P 1'
#
loop_
_entity.id
_entity.type
_entity.pdbx_description
1 polymer ?
#
loop_
_entity_poly.entity_id
_entity_poly.type
_entity_poly.pdbx_seq_one_letter_code
_entity_poly.pdbx_strand_id
1 'polypeptide(L)'
;QNKKGFSLLELILVLGVGSMMAFMRFQDMKTEQENVMAKAVGQQMKQIGEAVNGYINIRYDKLSTLTSSSSQSSDPGPRTCNGSGCEITYQTLINEGLLPTAYTGINVKKSPYKILLKRDGTAPNYVINGLITTSTAWIEGGKTRYDLLGNAMQTAGIDSGMTKTTSIASGYSGQWTETSANFNNITSTGQLAFRVGFNSALYSVYLRRDGTLPMTGDLNLDGHNINNIANINATGNITTTSDLQARNIKATGKVDADGDISSGRYLIAKSKDEDASIKIGGDGTGNHNFMFESQKRTSVVFFPSVNSALLTYKFRGNINILSPSGDSVGVKLNGTTGNITASGNIEAAQNVKGATLESTGRATVGEFVQLNGQAEVGKVCQSNGLQGRTAKGKILSCVNGVWTGSVQINNSQCKWFSPANAFSYFGEYSGQLHEKPIICPAGYIMTGSKMWGWAEDVDDEHVDIYCCPLS
;
A
#
# COMPACT_ATOMS: atom_id res chain seq x y z
N GLN A 1 79.19 84.06 -14.72
CA GLN A 1 78.42 82.84 -14.37
C GLN A 1 78.72 82.48 -12.91
N ASN A 2 77.90 82.93 -11.95
CA ASN A 2 78.12 82.63 -10.54
C ASN A 2 77.55 81.23 -10.23
N LYS A 3 78.43 80.23 -10.15
CA LYS A 3 78.10 78.94 -9.53
C LYS A 3 77.94 79.21 -8.02
N LYS A 4 76.69 79.23 -7.53
CA LYS A 4 76.40 79.32 -6.10
C LYS A 4 76.92 78.05 -5.42
N GLY A 5 77.94 78.18 -4.58
CA GLY A 5 78.43 77.10 -3.74
C GLY A 5 77.44 76.83 -2.61
N PHE A 6 77.19 75.56 -2.31
CA PHE A 6 76.36 75.13 -1.19
C PHE A 6 77.00 75.54 0.14
N SER A 7 76.20 76.10 1.05
CA SER A 7 76.65 76.39 2.41
C SER A 7 76.87 75.09 3.18
N LEU A 8 77.95 75.00 3.96
CA LEU A 8 78.22 73.86 4.86
C LEU A 8 77.01 73.55 5.77
N LEU A 9 76.23 74.59 6.12
CA LEU A 9 75.03 74.47 6.95
C LEU A 9 73.88 73.73 6.24
N GLU A 10 73.69 73.96 4.92
CA GLU A 10 72.68 73.25 4.12
C GLU A 10 73.04 71.77 3.96
N LEU A 11 74.32 71.45 3.80
CA LEU A 11 74.77 70.06 3.69
C LEU A 11 74.53 69.28 5.00
N ILE A 12 74.83 69.89 6.15
CA ILE A 12 74.59 69.28 7.48
C ILE A 12 73.09 69.10 7.73
N LEU A 13 72.26 70.08 7.35
CA LEU A 13 70.81 70.00 7.49
C LEU A 13 70.22 68.87 6.63
N VAL A 14 70.61 68.78 5.36
CA VAL A 14 70.12 67.74 4.43
C VAL A 14 70.56 66.34 4.88
N LEU A 15 71.81 66.19 5.35
CA LEU A 15 72.30 64.92 5.91
C LEU A 15 71.60 64.56 7.24
N GLY A 16 71.32 65.55 8.09
CA GLY A 16 70.60 65.36 9.34
C GLY A 16 69.14 64.93 9.13
N VAL A 17 68.42 65.61 8.25
CA VAL A 17 67.02 65.28 7.92
C VAL A 17 66.94 63.97 7.14
N GLY A 18 67.86 63.72 6.20
CA GLY A 18 67.93 62.49 5.42
C GLY A 18 68.20 61.25 6.28
N SER A 19 69.13 61.35 7.25
CA SER A 19 69.44 60.25 8.18
C SER A 19 68.28 59.96 9.15
N MET A 20 67.58 60.99 9.64
CA MET A 20 66.38 60.80 10.46
C MET A 20 65.26 60.10 9.68
N MET A 21 64.96 60.52 8.45
CA MET A 21 63.94 59.87 7.62
C MET A 21 64.31 58.43 7.26
N ALA A 22 65.58 58.16 6.95
CA ALA A 22 66.07 56.81 6.69
C ALA A 22 65.94 55.91 7.92
N PHE A 23 66.24 56.43 9.12
CA PHE A 23 66.10 55.70 10.38
C PHE A 23 64.64 55.40 10.73
N MET A 24 63.73 56.36 10.51
CA MET A 24 62.28 56.13 10.67
C MET A 24 61.78 55.03 9.72
N ARG A 25 62.14 55.11 8.43
CA ARG A 25 61.77 54.08 7.44
C ARG A 25 62.36 52.71 7.75
N PHE A 26 63.57 52.67 8.28
CA PHE A 26 64.18 51.42 8.74
C PHE A 26 63.41 50.80 9.92
N GLN A 27 62.95 51.62 10.86
CA GLN A 27 62.10 51.15 11.97
C GLN A 27 60.72 50.67 11.48
N ASP A 28 60.10 51.38 10.56
CA ASP A 28 58.83 50.96 9.95
C ASP A 28 58.99 49.62 9.24
N MET A 29 60.03 49.49 8.40
CA MET A 29 60.32 48.26 7.65
C MET A 29 60.63 47.08 8.59
N LYS A 30 61.34 47.32 9.69
CA LYS A 30 61.57 46.31 10.73
C LYS A 30 60.25 45.87 11.39
N THR A 31 59.37 46.82 11.70
CA THR A 31 58.05 46.55 12.29
C THR A 31 57.16 45.76 11.33
N GLU A 32 57.16 46.11 10.05
CA GLU A 32 56.46 45.35 9.00
C GLU A 32 56.99 43.93 8.89
N GLN A 33 58.32 43.74 8.91
CA GLN A 33 58.93 42.42 8.88
C GLN A 33 58.52 41.56 10.09
N GLU A 34 58.50 42.15 11.29
CA GLU A 34 58.02 41.47 12.50
C GLU A 34 56.54 41.09 12.39
N ASN A 35 55.70 41.97 11.82
CA ASN A 35 54.28 41.71 11.59
C ASN A 35 54.05 40.60 10.55
N VAL A 36 54.82 40.57 9.46
CA VAL A 36 54.76 39.50 8.47
C VAL A 36 55.17 38.15 9.09
N MET A 37 56.23 38.14 9.90
CA MET A 37 56.64 36.95 10.65
C MET A 37 55.55 36.49 11.64
N ALA A 38 54.91 37.41 12.35
CA ALA A 38 53.78 37.11 13.23
C ALA A 38 52.60 36.48 12.49
N LYS A 39 52.23 37.04 11.34
CA LYS A 39 51.19 36.46 10.48
C LYS A 39 51.57 35.06 10.01
N ALA A 40 52.82 34.83 9.61
CA ALA A 40 53.31 33.52 9.21
C ALA A 40 53.26 32.50 10.37
N VAL A 41 53.67 32.87 11.59
CA VAL A 41 53.50 32.01 12.78
C VAL A 41 52.03 31.68 13.01
N GLY A 42 51.14 32.67 12.86
CA GLY A 42 49.69 32.48 12.95
C GLY A 42 49.14 31.49 11.91
N GLN A 43 49.56 31.63 10.64
CA GLN A 43 49.18 30.68 9.57
C GLN A 43 49.67 29.27 9.86
N GLN A 44 50.91 29.11 10.30
CA GLN A 44 51.47 27.81 10.65
C GLN A 44 50.74 27.19 11.85
N MET A 45 50.32 28.00 12.83
CA MET A 45 49.50 27.56 13.96
C MET A 45 48.10 27.10 13.50
N LYS A 46 47.49 27.82 12.56
CA LYS A 46 46.20 27.42 11.98
C LYS A 46 46.31 26.09 11.23
N GLN A 47 47.34 25.94 10.40
CA GLN A 47 47.58 24.71 9.63
C GLN A 47 47.71 23.49 10.53
N ILE A 48 48.48 23.58 11.62
CA ILE A 48 48.59 22.48 12.58
C ILE A 48 47.29 22.27 13.36
N GLY A 49 46.56 23.33 13.70
CA GLY A 49 45.23 23.24 14.33
C GLY A 49 44.22 22.47 13.49
N GLU A 50 44.15 22.76 12.20
CA GLU A 50 43.29 22.07 11.24
C GLU A 50 43.69 20.60 11.09
N ALA A 51 44.99 20.31 10.99
CA ALA A 51 45.48 18.93 10.94
C ALA A 51 45.14 18.14 12.22
N VAL A 52 45.28 18.75 13.40
CA VAL A 52 44.92 18.10 14.67
C VAL A 52 43.40 17.87 14.76
N ASN A 53 42.57 18.80 14.30
CA ASN A 53 41.12 18.59 14.22
C ASN A 53 40.77 17.40 13.30
N GLY A 54 41.44 17.28 12.15
CA GLY A 54 41.31 16.12 11.27
C GLY A 54 41.70 14.81 11.97
N TYR A 55 42.78 14.82 12.73
CA TYR A 55 43.23 13.67 13.49
C TYR A 55 42.26 13.24 14.60
N ILE A 56 41.71 14.21 15.35
CA ILE A 56 40.69 13.95 16.39
C ILE A 56 39.50 13.21 15.79
N ASN A 57 39.07 13.61 14.58
CA ASN A 57 37.96 12.98 13.89
C ASN A 57 38.29 11.54 13.45
N ILE A 58 39.41 11.35 12.74
CA ILE A 58 39.81 10.04 12.20
C ILE A 58 40.07 9.01 13.32
N ARG A 59 40.60 9.45 14.46
CA ARG A 59 41.00 8.59 15.58
C ARG A 59 40.15 8.78 16.83
N TYR A 60 38.91 9.24 16.70
CA TYR A 60 38.00 9.42 17.84
C TYR A 60 37.82 8.11 18.64
N ASP A 61 37.73 6.96 17.97
CA ASP A 61 37.63 5.64 18.63
C ASP A 61 38.85 5.35 19.53
N LYS A 62 40.05 5.70 19.08
CA LYS A 62 41.29 5.51 19.85
C LYS A 62 41.46 6.54 20.95
N LEU A 63 41.09 7.80 20.69
CA LEU A 63 41.20 8.89 21.65
C LEU A 63 40.17 8.77 22.78
N SER A 64 38.95 8.36 22.47
CA SER A 64 37.90 8.10 23.46
C SER A 64 38.23 6.90 24.36
N THR A 65 39.02 5.95 23.88
CA THR A 65 39.52 4.80 24.66
C THR A 65 40.91 5.01 25.26
N LEU A 66 41.56 6.15 24.98
CA LEU A 66 42.92 6.48 25.43
C LEU A 66 43.95 5.40 25.01
N THR A 67 43.85 4.92 23.77
CA THR A 67 44.72 3.86 23.22
C THR A 67 45.99 4.46 22.60
N SER A 68 47.18 4.11 23.11
CA SER A 68 48.48 4.51 22.52
C SER A 68 48.80 3.79 21.21
N SER A 69 49.65 4.39 20.36
CA SER A 69 50.18 3.79 19.13
C SER A 69 51.66 4.12 18.95
N SER A 70 52.43 3.14 18.45
CA SER A 70 53.85 3.23 18.09
C SER A 70 54.11 3.13 16.58
N SER A 71 53.12 3.48 15.75
CA SER A 71 53.20 3.53 14.27
C SER A 71 52.99 2.20 13.54
N GLN A 72 51.82 1.59 13.73
CA GLN A 72 51.39 0.37 13.04
C GLN A 72 50.65 0.71 11.73
N SER A 73 50.55 -0.23 10.78
CA SER A 73 49.96 0.02 9.46
C SER A 73 48.48 0.45 9.49
N SER A 74 47.72 0.06 10.52
CA SER A 74 46.32 0.45 10.71
C SER A 74 46.12 1.62 11.69
N ASP A 75 47.17 2.01 12.41
CA ASP A 75 47.20 3.12 13.39
C ASP A 75 48.59 3.78 13.33
N PRO A 76 48.83 4.68 12.36
CA PRO A 76 50.14 5.14 11.96
C PRO A 76 50.96 5.90 13.01
N GLY A 77 50.39 6.31 14.15
CA GLY A 77 51.11 6.85 15.32
C GLY A 77 52.16 7.93 15.00
N PRO A 78 53.04 8.31 15.95
CA PRO A 78 53.02 7.93 17.36
C PRO A 78 51.92 8.68 18.12
N ARG A 79 51.26 8.01 19.06
CA ARG A 79 50.28 8.61 19.99
C ARG A 79 50.52 8.03 21.37
N THR A 80 50.79 8.87 22.36
CA THR A 80 51.03 8.42 23.73
C THR A 80 49.87 8.86 24.60
N CYS A 81 49.07 7.91 25.06
CA CYS A 81 47.93 8.16 25.93
C CYS A 81 48.23 7.78 27.38
N ASN A 82 47.61 8.52 28.31
CA ASN A 82 47.62 8.27 29.75
C ASN A 82 46.16 8.26 30.28
N GLY A 83 45.96 8.33 31.59
CA GLY A 83 44.62 8.25 32.19
C GLY A 83 43.67 9.44 31.91
N SER A 84 44.18 10.57 31.39
CA SER A 84 43.39 11.80 31.17
C SER A 84 43.43 12.33 29.74
N GLY A 85 44.35 11.86 28.89
CA GLY A 85 44.50 12.38 27.55
C GLY A 85 45.60 11.69 26.73
N CYS A 86 45.87 12.23 25.55
CA CYS A 86 46.91 11.76 24.66
C CYS A 86 47.78 12.91 24.17
N GLU A 87 49.08 12.64 24.05
CA GLU A 87 50.04 13.52 23.38
C GLU A 87 50.34 12.94 22.00
N ILE A 88 50.33 13.82 20.98
CA ILE A 88 50.71 13.50 19.61
C ILE A 88 51.78 14.48 19.14
N THR A 89 52.42 14.15 18.02
CA THR A 89 53.46 14.97 17.41
C THR A 89 53.06 15.38 16.01
N TYR A 90 53.76 16.34 15.41
CA TYR A 90 53.55 16.67 14.00
C TYR A 90 53.82 15.46 13.10
N GLN A 91 54.71 14.54 13.50
CA GLN A 91 54.98 13.30 12.75
C GLN A 91 53.73 12.43 12.67
N THR A 92 52.92 12.40 13.73
CA THR A 92 51.62 11.71 13.75
C THR A 92 50.71 12.23 12.66
N LEU A 93 50.67 13.54 12.48
CA LEU A 93 49.84 14.19 11.46
C LEU A 93 50.38 13.93 10.05
N ILE A 94 51.71 13.83 9.86
CA ILE A 94 52.32 13.44 8.58
C ILE A 94 51.97 11.99 8.24
N ASN A 95 52.10 11.07 9.21
CA ASN A 95 51.83 9.65 9.02
C ASN A 95 50.34 9.38 8.66
N GLU A 96 49.44 10.25 9.12
CA GLU A 96 48.01 10.22 8.80
C GLU A 96 47.66 11.00 7.52
N GLY A 97 48.65 11.59 6.84
CA GLY A 97 48.46 12.36 5.60
C GLY A 97 47.82 13.74 5.80
N LEU A 98 47.79 14.25 7.03
CA LEU A 98 47.16 15.53 7.40
C LEU A 98 48.13 16.72 7.31
N LEU A 99 49.44 16.46 7.30
CA LEU A 99 50.48 17.45 7.03
C LEU A 99 51.40 16.97 5.89
N PRO A 100 51.99 17.89 5.10
CA PRO A 100 52.97 17.54 4.08
C PRO A 100 54.20 16.84 4.67
N THR A 101 54.80 15.92 3.91
CA THR A 101 56.02 15.19 4.31
C THR A 101 57.23 16.09 4.56
N ALA A 102 57.25 17.30 3.99
CA ALA A 102 58.28 18.31 4.22
C ALA A 102 58.09 19.15 5.50
N TYR A 103 57.02 18.91 6.29
CA TYR A 103 56.75 19.70 7.49
C TYR A 103 57.73 19.36 8.62
N THR A 104 58.37 20.38 9.20
CA THR A 104 59.49 20.22 10.16
C THR A 104 59.08 20.35 11.63
N GLY A 105 57.81 20.63 11.93
CA GLY A 105 57.35 20.76 13.31
C GLY A 105 57.75 22.04 14.03
N ILE A 106 58.42 22.97 13.35
CA ILE A 106 58.96 24.20 13.92
C ILE A 106 58.45 25.41 13.12
N ASN A 107 58.03 26.45 13.82
CA ASN A 107 57.55 27.67 13.18
C ASN A 107 58.69 28.60 12.71
N VAL A 108 58.36 29.68 12.00
CA VAL A 108 59.35 30.65 11.50
C VAL A 108 60.16 31.35 12.61
N LYS A 109 59.67 31.36 13.86
CA LYS A 109 60.39 31.83 15.06
C LYS A 109 61.24 30.75 15.74
N LYS A 110 61.44 29.62 15.07
CA LYS A 110 62.18 28.45 15.59
C LYS A 110 61.58 27.82 16.85
N SER A 111 60.27 28.02 17.07
CA SER A 111 59.54 27.40 18.17
C SER A 111 58.87 26.11 17.70
N PRO A 112 59.10 24.96 18.35
CA PRO A 112 58.32 23.76 18.10
C PRO A 112 56.92 23.87 18.71
N TYR A 113 56.04 22.94 18.33
CA TYR A 113 54.67 22.84 18.86
C TYR A 113 54.52 21.67 19.82
N LYS A 114 53.74 21.87 20.88
CA LYS A 114 53.31 20.79 21.79
C LYS A 114 51.81 20.60 21.68
N ILE A 115 51.37 19.39 21.34
CA ILE A 115 49.98 19.05 21.05
C ILE A 115 49.45 18.11 22.11
N LEU A 116 48.50 18.58 22.92
CA LEU A 116 47.84 17.77 23.93
C LEU A 116 46.37 17.62 23.61
N LEU A 117 45.88 16.39 23.67
CA LEU A 117 44.48 16.03 23.55
C LEU A 117 44.00 15.54 24.91
N LYS A 118 42.83 15.98 25.34
CA LYS A 118 42.21 15.64 26.61
C LYS A 118 40.85 15.03 26.35
N ARG A 119 40.58 13.91 27.02
CA ARG A 119 39.26 13.28 27.04
C ARG A 119 38.48 13.80 28.25
N ASP A 120 37.28 14.28 28.01
CA ASP A 120 36.33 14.75 29.01
C ASP A 120 34.98 14.03 28.87
N GLY A 121 34.10 14.17 29.84
CA GLY A 121 32.79 13.52 29.88
C GLY A 121 32.81 12.08 30.39
N THR A 122 31.69 11.39 30.25
CA THR A 122 31.47 10.02 30.74
C THR A 122 31.13 9.08 29.59
N ALA A 123 31.45 7.79 29.74
CA ALA A 123 31.11 6.79 28.74
C ALA A 123 29.58 6.74 28.52
N PRO A 124 29.10 6.60 27.27
CA PRO A 124 29.85 6.48 26.00
C PRO A 124 30.15 7.82 25.30
N ASN A 125 29.72 8.95 25.86
CA ASN A 125 29.72 10.27 25.23
C ASN A 125 30.95 11.10 25.63
N TYR A 126 32.13 10.60 25.28
CA TYR A 126 33.36 11.33 25.54
C TYR A 126 33.53 12.53 24.61
N VAL A 127 34.10 13.60 25.12
CA VAL A 127 34.45 14.80 24.36
C VAL A 127 35.96 14.89 24.27
N ILE A 128 36.51 15.03 23.06
CA ILE A 128 37.96 15.16 22.86
C ILE A 128 38.28 16.61 22.54
N ASN A 129 38.84 17.32 23.50
CA ASN A 129 39.37 18.67 23.30
C ASN A 129 40.89 18.62 23.21
N GLY A 130 41.51 19.66 22.69
CA GLY A 130 42.96 19.75 22.70
C GLY A 130 43.47 21.18 22.73
N LEU A 131 44.73 21.31 23.10
CA LEU A 131 45.44 22.57 23.10
C LEU A 131 46.81 22.37 22.47
N ILE A 132 47.07 23.15 21.43
CA ILE A 132 48.38 23.27 20.80
C ILE A 132 49.04 24.52 21.38
N THR A 133 50.28 24.43 21.84
CA THR A 133 51.07 25.59 22.27
C THR A 133 52.43 25.63 21.57
N THR A 134 52.98 26.83 21.37
CA THR A 134 54.40 26.97 21.05
C THR A 134 55.23 26.61 22.27
N SER A 135 56.28 25.81 22.12
CA SER A 135 57.11 25.39 23.25
C SER A 135 58.01 26.51 23.79
N THR A 136 58.26 27.55 23.00
CA THR A 136 58.98 28.74 23.44
C THR A 136 58.03 29.94 23.55
N ALA A 137 58.23 30.77 24.58
CA ALA A 137 57.55 32.04 24.71
C ALA A 137 58.12 33.08 23.73
N TRP A 138 57.26 33.98 23.25
CA TRP A 138 57.67 35.09 22.40
C TRP A 138 58.18 36.27 23.25
N ILE A 139 59.43 36.17 23.67
CA ILE A 139 60.11 37.17 24.51
C ILE A 139 61.26 37.78 23.73
N GLU A 140 61.33 39.11 23.70
CA GLU A 140 62.42 39.88 23.10
C GLU A 140 62.81 41.02 24.05
N GLY A 141 64.11 41.17 24.33
CA GLY A 141 64.59 42.19 25.27
C GLY A 141 64.02 42.05 26.70
N GLY A 142 63.69 40.82 27.12
CA GLY A 142 63.08 40.54 28.43
C GLY A 142 61.59 40.85 28.54
N LYS A 143 60.94 41.30 27.47
CA LYS A 143 59.50 41.60 27.43
C LYS A 143 58.74 40.63 26.54
N THR A 144 57.56 40.22 26.97
CA THR A 144 56.63 39.44 26.14
C THR A 144 56.06 40.30 25.02
N ARG A 145 56.20 39.84 23.77
CA ARG A 145 55.71 40.53 22.56
C ARG A 145 54.23 40.24 22.30
N TYR A 146 53.35 40.79 23.14
CA TYR A 146 51.89 40.62 23.01
C TYR A 146 51.31 41.22 21.72
N ASP A 147 51.97 42.25 21.18
CA ASP A 147 51.67 42.85 19.89
C ASP A 147 51.80 41.83 18.74
N LEU A 148 52.90 41.07 18.71
CA LEU A 148 53.14 40.04 17.70
C LEU A 148 52.27 38.80 17.93
N LEU A 149 52.05 38.39 19.19
CA LEU A 149 51.11 37.32 19.51
C LEU A 149 49.69 37.68 19.07
N GLY A 150 49.26 38.93 19.28
CA GLY A 150 47.96 39.42 18.79
C GLY A 150 47.83 39.36 17.27
N ASN A 151 48.87 39.76 16.53
CA ASN A 151 48.90 39.65 15.06
C ASN A 151 48.88 38.20 14.56
N ALA A 152 49.60 37.30 15.25
CA ALA A 152 49.54 35.87 14.97
C ALA A 152 48.13 35.31 15.21
N MET A 153 47.50 35.68 16.33
CA MET A 153 46.13 35.27 16.66
C MET A 153 45.11 35.77 15.63
N GLN A 154 45.22 37.02 15.17
CA GLN A 154 44.35 37.57 14.14
C GLN A 154 44.38 36.73 12.85
N THR A 155 45.55 36.16 12.53
CA THR A 155 45.72 35.32 11.34
C THR A 155 45.28 33.88 11.57
N ALA A 156 45.53 33.35 12.77
CA ALA A 156 45.17 31.99 13.15
C ALA A 156 43.65 31.81 13.31
N GLY A 157 42.93 32.85 13.73
CA GLY A 157 41.48 32.87 13.87
C GLY A 157 41.00 32.75 15.32
N ILE A 158 39.68 32.61 15.50
CA ILE A 158 39.00 32.72 16.81
C ILE A 158 39.41 31.64 17.82
N ASP A 159 39.87 30.49 17.34
CA ASP A 159 40.35 29.38 18.18
C ASP A 159 41.79 29.57 18.67
N SER A 160 42.47 30.63 18.22
CA SER A 160 43.79 31.00 18.74
C SER A 160 43.70 31.76 20.06
N GLY A 161 44.78 31.68 20.83
CA GLY A 161 44.93 32.30 22.14
C GLY A 161 46.39 32.52 22.47
N MET A 162 46.66 33.06 23.65
CA MET A 162 48.01 33.24 24.16
C MET A 162 48.05 33.05 25.67
N THR A 163 49.22 32.67 26.20
CA THR A 163 49.40 32.53 27.64
C THR A 163 49.73 33.86 28.29
N LYS A 164 48.88 34.28 29.23
CA LYS A 164 49.08 35.53 30.02
C LYS A 164 49.87 35.27 31.30
N THR A 165 49.84 34.04 31.78
CA THR A 165 50.57 33.55 32.95
C THR A 165 51.17 32.18 32.61
N THR A 166 51.92 31.60 33.55
CA THR A 166 52.38 30.21 33.47
C THR A 166 51.26 29.18 33.68
N SER A 167 50.03 29.61 33.93
CA SER A 167 48.90 28.75 34.28
C SER A 167 47.65 28.93 33.42
N ILE A 168 47.58 29.99 32.60
CA ILE A 168 46.37 30.37 31.87
C ILE A 168 46.69 30.72 30.42
N ALA A 169 46.00 30.06 29.49
CA ALA A 169 45.87 30.45 28.09
C ALA A 169 44.46 31.00 27.83
N SER A 170 44.35 32.13 27.12
CA SER A 170 43.04 32.71 26.79
C SER A 170 42.96 33.12 25.33
N GLY A 171 41.77 32.94 24.76
CA GLY A 171 41.43 33.44 23.43
C GLY A 171 41.22 34.96 23.39
N TYR A 172 40.98 35.48 22.19
CA TYR A 172 40.65 36.90 22.00
C TYR A 172 39.49 37.34 22.90
N SER A 173 39.64 38.47 23.59
CA SER A 173 38.66 39.00 24.56
C SER A 173 38.16 38.00 25.61
N GLY A 174 38.93 36.95 25.93
CA GLY A 174 38.54 35.94 26.92
C GLY A 174 37.39 35.03 26.49
N GLN A 175 37.07 34.96 25.19
CA GLN A 175 36.01 34.09 24.63
C GLN A 175 36.15 32.62 25.02
N TRP A 176 37.37 32.18 25.34
CA TRP A 176 37.64 30.90 25.97
C TRP A 176 38.89 31.01 26.84
N THR A 177 39.01 30.11 27.81
CA THR A 177 40.17 30.02 28.70
C THR A 177 40.49 28.56 28.98
N GLU A 178 41.77 28.22 28.96
CA GLU A 178 42.32 26.92 29.33
C GLU A 178 43.38 27.08 30.41
N THR A 179 43.50 26.07 31.28
CA THR A 179 44.40 26.11 32.43
C THR A 179 45.48 25.04 32.35
N SER A 180 46.62 25.27 33.00
CA SER A 180 47.72 24.30 33.06
C SER A 180 47.35 22.98 33.77
N ALA A 181 46.29 23.01 34.60
CA ALA A 181 45.71 21.81 35.20
C ALA A 181 45.03 20.90 34.15
N ASN A 182 44.44 21.49 33.11
CA ASN A 182 43.88 20.75 31.99
C ASN A 182 44.94 20.42 30.93
N PHE A 183 45.83 21.37 30.67
CA PHE A 183 46.81 21.31 29.58
C PHE A 183 48.18 21.74 30.08
N ASN A 184 49.00 20.78 30.49
CA ASN A 184 50.31 21.02 31.10
C ASN A 184 51.38 21.57 30.13
N ASN A 185 51.04 21.79 28.86
CA ASN A 185 51.85 22.50 27.88
C ASN A 185 51.74 24.04 27.97
N ILE A 186 50.95 24.55 28.93
CA ILE A 186 50.97 25.94 29.40
C ILE A 186 52.05 26.04 30.49
N THR A 187 53.20 26.62 30.14
CA THR A 187 54.39 26.61 31.02
C THR A 187 55.07 27.96 31.16
N SER A 188 54.82 28.90 30.25
CA SER A 188 55.47 30.20 30.24
C SER A 188 54.52 31.29 29.78
N THR A 189 54.72 32.53 30.22
CA THR A 189 53.99 33.70 29.71
C THR A 189 54.47 34.05 28.30
N GLY A 190 53.54 34.18 27.35
CA GLY A 190 53.84 34.56 25.96
C GLY A 190 53.96 33.40 24.97
N GLN A 191 53.42 32.22 25.28
CA GLN A 191 53.23 31.16 24.29
C GLN A 191 52.01 31.49 23.43
N LEU A 192 52.08 31.19 22.13
CA LEU A 192 50.90 31.16 21.26
C LEU A 192 50.18 29.83 21.47
N ALA A 193 48.87 29.88 21.60
CA ALA A 193 48.02 28.72 21.82
C ALA A 193 46.92 28.60 20.75
N PHE A 194 46.42 27.39 20.54
CA PHE A 194 45.30 27.12 19.63
C PHE A 194 44.47 25.96 20.17
N ARG A 195 43.17 26.19 20.38
CA ARG A 195 42.25 25.14 20.84
C ARG A 195 41.74 24.32 19.66
N VAL A 196 41.56 23.03 19.87
CA VAL A 196 41.09 22.06 18.89
C VAL A 196 40.06 21.12 19.52
N GLY A 197 39.32 20.38 18.71
CA GLY A 197 38.30 19.44 19.14
C GLY A 197 36.90 20.06 19.21
N PHE A 198 36.04 19.47 20.04
CA PHE A 198 34.60 19.77 20.05
C PHE A 198 34.25 21.21 20.49
N ASN A 199 35.15 21.88 21.19
CA ASN A 199 35.00 23.29 21.57
C ASN A 199 35.52 24.29 20.50
N SER A 200 36.04 23.81 19.36
CA SER A 200 36.48 24.64 18.23
C SER A 200 35.35 24.90 17.23
N ALA A 201 35.34 26.10 16.63
CA ALA A 201 34.35 26.49 15.64
C ALA A 201 34.43 25.69 14.32
N LEU A 202 35.56 25.00 14.07
CA LEU A 202 35.82 24.24 12.85
C LEU A 202 35.16 22.84 12.83
N TYR A 203 34.53 22.39 13.94
CA TYR A 203 34.03 21.01 14.09
C TYR A 203 32.54 20.81 13.73
N SER A 204 31.81 21.85 13.30
CA SER A 204 30.36 21.78 13.02
C SER A 204 29.96 21.22 11.63
N VAL A 205 30.91 20.69 10.85
CA VAL A 205 30.67 20.26 9.45
C VAL A 205 30.20 18.79 9.32
N TYR A 206 30.30 17.98 10.39
CA TYR A 206 29.94 16.56 10.35
C TYR A 206 28.72 16.24 11.24
N LEU A 207 27.87 15.32 10.76
CA LEU A 207 26.79 14.76 11.59
C LEU A 207 27.39 13.96 12.74
N ARG A 208 26.93 14.21 13.98
CA ARG A 208 27.40 13.42 15.12
C ARG A 208 26.79 12.03 15.12
N ARG A 209 27.64 11.02 15.30
CA ARG A 209 27.25 9.61 15.42
C ARG A 209 26.68 9.24 16.80
N ASP A 210 26.90 10.10 17.79
CA ASP A 210 26.38 9.94 19.15
C ASP A 210 24.91 10.37 19.28
N GLY A 211 24.31 10.92 18.22
CA GLY A 211 22.91 11.38 18.19
C GLY A 211 22.64 12.65 19.00
N THR A 212 23.67 13.30 19.56
CA THR A 212 23.50 14.47 20.44
C THR A 212 23.28 15.77 19.69
N LEU A 213 23.63 15.83 18.40
CA LEU A 213 23.44 17.02 17.57
C LEU A 213 22.45 16.71 16.43
N PRO A 214 21.24 17.29 16.45
CA PRO A 214 20.28 17.13 15.37
C PRO A 214 20.74 17.85 14.09
N MET A 215 20.29 17.36 12.93
CA MET A 215 20.45 18.06 11.66
C MET A 215 19.61 19.33 11.65
N THR A 216 20.14 20.40 11.05
CA THR A 216 19.41 21.65 10.81
C THR A 216 18.84 21.75 9.39
N GLY A 217 19.08 20.74 8.55
CA GLY A 217 18.56 20.60 7.19
C GLY A 217 18.49 19.13 6.77
N ASP A 218 18.09 18.89 5.52
CA ASP A 218 17.88 17.54 5.00
C ASP A 218 19.20 16.81 4.69
N LEU A 219 19.21 15.48 4.88
CA LEU A 219 20.31 14.61 4.47
C LEU A 219 20.10 14.19 3.01
N ASN A 220 20.94 14.68 2.10
CA ASN A 220 21.00 14.19 0.73
C ASN A 220 22.14 13.18 0.58
N LEU A 221 21.83 11.95 0.18
CA LEU A 221 22.79 10.86 -0.01
C LEU A 221 23.13 10.60 -1.50
N ASP A 222 22.64 11.42 -2.43
CA ASP A 222 22.98 11.33 -3.86
C ASP A 222 22.79 9.91 -4.45
N GLY A 223 21.69 9.25 -4.07
CA GLY A 223 21.36 7.90 -4.52
C GLY A 223 22.17 6.76 -3.88
N HIS A 224 22.96 7.04 -2.83
CA HIS A 224 23.72 6.01 -2.13
C HIS A 224 22.88 5.22 -1.13
N ASN A 225 23.28 3.96 -0.93
CA ASN A 225 22.62 3.03 -0.02
C ASN A 225 22.86 3.40 1.46
N ILE A 226 21.86 3.13 2.30
CA ILE A 226 22.02 3.07 3.76
C ILE A 226 21.82 1.62 4.20
N ASN A 227 22.90 0.97 4.62
CA ASN A 227 22.88 -0.44 5.00
C ASN A 227 22.84 -0.61 6.53
N ASN A 228 22.26 -1.72 7.00
CA ASN A 228 22.27 -2.14 8.41
C ASN A 228 21.62 -1.15 9.40
N ILE A 229 20.54 -0.48 8.99
CA ILE A 229 19.72 0.33 9.92
C ILE A 229 18.89 -0.61 10.80
N ALA A 230 19.03 -0.49 12.12
CA ALA A 230 18.22 -1.27 13.06
C ALA A 230 16.75 -0.85 13.06
N ASN A 231 16.48 0.46 13.12
CA ASN A 231 15.13 1.04 13.13
C ASN A 231 15.10 2.37 12.36
N ILE A 232 14.01 2.63 11.65
CA ILE A 232 13.66 3.95 11.08
C ILE A 232 12.36 4.39 11.75
N ASN A 233 12.37 5.52 12.46
CA ASN A 233 11.18 6.11 13.07
C ASN A 233 10.89 7.46 12.40
N ALA A 234 10.11 7.44 11.31
CA ALA A 234 9.75 8.65 10.57
C ALA A 234 8.51 9.31 11.19
N THR A 235 8.57 10.62 11.42
CA THR A 235 7.41 11.43 11.84
C THR A 235 6.54 11.89 10.66
N GLY A 236 7.11 11.85 9.45
CA GLY A 236 6.43 12.17 8.20
C GLY A 236 6.26 10.94 7.29
N ASN A 237 6.10 11.20 6.00
CA ASN A 237 5.90 10.16 4.99
C ASN A 237 7.20 9.42 4.66
N ILE A 238 7.09 8.13 4.32
CA ILE A 238 8.14 7.37 3.65
C ILE A 238 7.70 7.20 2.20
N THR A 239 8.39 7.87 1.27
CA THR A 239 8.11 7.80 -0.16
C THR A 239 9.23 7.05 -0.86
N THR A 240 8.90 5.95 -1.53
CA THR A 240 9.83 5.18 -2.39
C THR A 240 9.41 5.34 -3.84
N THR A 241 10.38 5.44 -4.75
CA THR A 241 10.14 5.46 -6.21
C THR A 241 10.13 4.06 -6.83
N SER A 242 10.55 3.05 -6.06
CA SER A 242 10.60 1.64 -6.41
C SER A 242 10.03 0.82 -5.26
N ASP A 243 10.50 -0.41 -5.07
CA ASP A 243 9.87 -1.40 -4.20
C ASP A 243 10.08 -1.10 -2.71
N LEU A 244 9.04 -1.41 -1.92
CA LEU A 244 9.12 -1.52 -0.46
C LEU A 244 8.97 -2.99 -0.07
N GLN A 245 10.04 -3.61 0.40
CA GLN A 245 10.02 -4.98 0.92
C GLN A 245 9.89 -4.95 2.45
N ALA A 246 8.77 -5.44 2.98
CA ALA A 246 8.51 -5.50 4.41
C ALA A 246 7.90 -6.85 4.79
N ARG A 247 8.31 -7.41 5.94
CA ARG A 247 7.73 -8.67 6.45
C ARG A 247 6.28 -8.49 6.90
N ASN A 248 6.02 -7.41 7.64
CA ASN A 248 4.70 -7.07 8.17
C ASN A 248 4.42 -5.60 7.87
N ILE A 249 3.22 -5.30 7.37
CA ILE A 249 2.75 -3.92 7.17
C ILE A 249 1.48 -3.75 8.00
N LYS A 250 1.51 -2.79 8.94
CA LYS A 250 0.33 -2.40 9.72
C LYS A 250 -0.15 -1.04 9.24
N ALA A 251 -1.19 -1.04 8.41
CA ALA A 251 -1.89 0.19 8.03
C ALA A 251 -2.96 0.50 9.08
N THR A 252 -2.90 1.69 9.69
CA THR A 252 -3.95 2.19 10.60
C THR A 252 -5.01 3.02 9.89
N GLY A 253 -4.75 3.40 8.63
CA GLY A 253 -5.66 4.10 7.74
C GLY A 253 -6.01 3.30 6.49
N LYS A 254 -6.37 4.01 5.41
CA LYS A 254 -6.67 3.42 4.09
C LYS A 254 -5.42 2.77 3.48
N VAL A 255 -5.60 1.62 2.84
CA VAL A 255 -4.63 1.06 1.88
C VAL A 255 -5.11 1.45 0.48
N ASP A 256 -4.35 2.28 -0.21
CA ASP A 256 -4.63 2.73 -1.58
C ASP A 256 -3.62 2.07 -2.53
N ALA A 257 -4.12 1.30 -3.49
CA ALA A 257 -3.28 0.57 -4.45
C ALA A 257 -3.79 0.85 -5.86
N ASP A 258 -2.98 1.53 -6.67
CA ASP A 258 -3.28 1.79 -8.08
C ASP A 258 -3.12 0.53 -8.94
N GLY A 259 -2.28 -0.41 -8.48
CA GLY A 259 -2.06 -1.71 -9.12
C GLY A 259 -2.71 -2.87 -8.37
N ASP A 260 -2.37 -4.09 -8.79
CA ASP A 260 -2.93 -5.32 -8.22
C ASP A 260 -2.43 -5.59 -6.80
N ILE A 261 -3.34 -6.03 -5.92
CA ILE A 261 -3.00 -6.59 -4.61
C ILE A 261 -2.95 -8.11 -4.75
N SER A 262 -1.73 -8.64 -4.90
CA SER A 262 -1.49 -10.09 -4.94
C SER A 262 -1.19 -10.63 -3.55
N SER A 263 -1.76 -11.80 -3.22
CA SER A 263 -1.43 -12.51 -1.99
C SER A 263 -1.10 -13.96 -2.29
N GLY A 264 -0.04 -14.50 -1.67
CA GLY A 264 0.30 -15.92 -1.80
C GLY A 264 -0.68 -16.86 -1.09
N ARG A 265 -1.62 -16.31 -0.30
CA ARG A 265 -2.66 -17.05 0.43
C ARG A 265 -4.01 -16.32 0.32
N TYR A 266 -4.59 -15.93 1.45
CA TYR A 266 -5.84 -15.17 1.50
C TYR A 266 -5.56 -13.69 1.79
N LEU A 267 -6.24 -12.80 1.08
CA LEU A 267 -6.60 -11.47 1.55
C LEU A 267 -7.77 -11.63 2.53
N ILE A 268 -7.58 -11.20 3.77
CA ILE A 268 -8.55 -11.41 4.85
C ILE A 268 -9.00 -10.06 5.40
N ALA A 269 -10.28 -9.74 5.25
CA ALA A 269 -10.93 -8.64 5.94
C ALA A 269 -11.64 -9.20 7.18
N LYS A 270 -11.21 -8.80 8.38
CA LYS A 270 -11.84 -9.19 9.65
C LYS A 270 -12.73 -8.07 10.18
N SER A 271 -13.84 -8.44 10.83
CA SER A 271 -14.56 -7.52 11.72
C SER A 271 -13.77 -7.29 13.01
N LYS A 272 -14.11 -6.24 13.78
CA LYS A 272 -13.56 -6.01 15.13
C LYS A 272 -13.84 -7.19 16.07
N ASP A 273 -14.96 -7.87 15.86
CA ASP A 273 -15.26 -9.16 16.45
C ASP A 273 -14.61 -10.21 15.55
N GLU A 274 -13.52 -10.84 16.00
CA GLU A 274 -12.65 -11.72 15.18
C GLU A 274 -13.35 -12.96 14.57
N ASP A 275 -14.62 -13.19 14.91
CA ASP A 275 -15.46 -14.31 14.50
C ASP A 275 -15.97 -14.21 13.05
N ALA A 276 -15.85 -13.04 12.42
CA ALA A 276 -16.32 -12.82 11.05
C ALA A 276 -15.18 -12.36 10.13
N SER A 277 -15.03 -13.04 8.98
CA SER A 277 -14.07 -12.67 7.96
C SER A 277 -14.59 -12.84 6.53
N ILE A 278 -14.11 -11.97 5.66
CA ILE A 278 -14.20 -12.13 4.20
C ILE A 278 -12.80 -12.53 3.73
N LYS A 279 -12.70 -13.65 3.01
CA LYS A 279 -11.43 -14.17 2.48
C LYS A 279 -11.48 -14.25 0.97
N ILE A 280 -10.44 -13.75 0.32
CA ILE A 280 -10.26 -13.83 -1.14
C ILE A 280 -8.87 -14.41 -1.40
N GLY A 281 -8.79 -15.52 -2.13
CA GLY A 281 -7.51 -16.16 -2.45
C GLY A 281 -7.54 -17.65 -2.14
N GLY A 282 -6.41 -18.21 -1.73
CA GLY A 282 -6.26 -19.65 -1.59
C GLY A 282 -5.50 -20.10 -0.35
N ASP A 283 -5.60 -21.39 -0.05
CA ASP A 283 -4.80 -22.02 1.00
C ASP A 283 -3.32 -22.19 0.62
N GLY A 284 -2.97 -21.94 -0.65
CA GLY A 284 -1.64 -22.11 -1.24
C GLY A 284 -1.48 -23.40 -2.05
N THR A 285 -2.53 -24.22 -2.16
CA THR A 285 -2.50 -25.53 -2.86
C THR A 285 -3.20 -25.51 -4.22
N GLY A 286 -3.52 -24.32 -4.72
CA GLY A 286 -4.19 -24.10 -6.02
C GLY A 286 -5.71 -23.86 -5.93
N ASN A 287 -6.31 -24.09 -4.77
CA ASN A 287 -7.70 -23.74 -4.52
C ASN A 287 -7.82 -22.22 -4.35
N HIS A 288 -8.75 -21.61 -5.09
CA HIS A 288 -9.05 -20.17 -4.98
C HIS A 288 -10.53 -20.00 -4.64
N ASN A 289 -10.81 -19.34 -3.53
CA ASN A 289 -12.13 -19.15 -2.99
C ASN A 289 -12.40 -17.67 -2.72
N PHE A 290 -13.68 -17.32 -2.83
CA PHE A 290 -14.25 -16.12 -2.24
C PHE A 290 -15.18 -16.59 -1.12
N MET A 291 -14.81 -16.35 0.13
CA MET A 291 -15.50 -16.92 1.30
C MET A 291 -15.98 -15.83 2.25
N PHE A 292 -17.19 -16.00 2.75
CA PHE A 292 -17.71 -15.28 3.90
C PHE A 292 -17.84 -16.27 5.05
N GLU A 293 -17.03 -16.10 6.10
CA GLU A 293 -17.08 -16.93 7.30
C GLU A 293 -17.60 -16.08 8.46
N SER A 294 -18.73 -16.47 9.05
CA SER A 294 -19.34 -15.76 10.17
C SER A 294 -20.17 -16.73 11.02
N GLN A 295 -20.07 -16.60 12.34
CA GLN A 295 -20.94 -17.29 13.31
C GLN A 295 -22.30 -16.59 13.46
N LYS A 296 -22.51 -15.47 12.77
CA LYS A 296 -23.73 -14.65 12.81
C LYS A 296 -24.33 -14.53 11.40
N ARG A 297 -25.46 -13.86 11.28
CA ARG A 297 -26.11 -13.59 9.98
C ARG A 297 -25.13 -12.91 9.03
N THR A 298 -25.00 -13.47 7.83
CA THR A 298 -24.23 -12.89 6.74
C THR A 298 -25.20 -12.41 5.67
N SER A 299 -25.07 -11.15 5.25
CA SER A 299 -25.79 -10.60 4.11
C SER A 299 -24.81 -9.97 3.13
N VAL A 300 -24.95 -10.31 1.86
CA VAL A 300 -24.22 -9.67 0.76
C VAL A 300 -25.24 -8.85 -0.01
N VAL A 301 -24.97 -7.55 -0.14
CA VAL A 301 -25.91 -6.63 -0.79
C VAL A 301 -25.16 -5.84 -1.85
N PHE A 302 -25.79 -5.74 -3.03
CA PHE A 302 -25.22 -5.05 -4.17
C PHE A 302 -26.25 -4.03 -4.67
N PHE A 303 -25.86 -2.75 -4.67
CA PHE A 303 -26.70 -1.66 -5.15
C PHE A 303 -25.94 -0.86 -6.21
N PRO A 304 -26.55 -0.60 -7.38
CA PRO A 304 -26.01 0.42 -8.28
C PRO A 304 -26.13 1.80 -7.61
N SER A 305 -25.15 2.67 -7.85
CA SER A 305 -25.17 4.04 -7.32
C SER A 305 -26.23 4.94 -7.98
N VAL A 306 -26.77 4.51 -9.13
CA VAL A 306 -27.79 5.23 -9.89
C VAL A 306 -28.94 4.28 -10.24
N ASN A 307 -30.18 4.78 -10.16
CA ASN A 307 -31.41 3.99 -10.33
C ASN A 307 -31.59 3.37 -11.74
N SER A 308 -30.75 3.73 -12.70
CA SER A 308 -30.82 3.26 -14.09
C SER A 308 -29.78 2.19 -14.45
N ALA A 309 -28.84 1.87 -13.56
CA ALA A 309 -27.78 0.91 -13.89
C ALA A 309 -28.23 -0.54 -13.65
N LEU A 310 -28.06 -1.38 -14.67
CA LEU A 310 -28.28 -2.82 -14.58
C LEU A 310 -27.14 -3.48 -13.80
N LEU A 311 -27.51 -4.27 -12.78
CA LEU A 311 -26.59 -5.15 -12.07
C LEU A 311 -26.64 -6.53 -12.74
N THR A 312 -25.54 -6.93 -13.39
CA THR A 312 -25.44 -8.21 -14.11
C THR A 312 -24.44 -9.13 -13.45
N TYR A 313 -24.84 -10.36 -13.15
CA TYR A 313 -23.93 -11.43 -12.73
C TYR A 313 -23.79 -12.47 -13.85
N LYS A 314 -22.56 -12.79 -14.23
CA LYS A 314 -22.25 -13.83 -15.23
C LYS A 314 -21.43 -14.91 -14.56
N PHE A 315 -21.93 -16.14 -14.59
CA PHE A 315 -21.25 -17.32 -14.06
C PHE A 315 -20.92 -18.28 -15.19
N ARG A 316 -19.66 -18.74 -15.27
CA ARG A 316 -19.27 -19.86 -16.12
C ARG A 316 -19.25 -21.11 -15.26
N GLY A 317 -20.32 -21.89 -15.31
CA GLY A 317 -20.49 -23.09 -14.48
C GLY A 317 -21.86 -23.13 -13.81
N ASN A 318 -21.93 -23.81 -12.67
CA ASN A 318 -23.18 -24.02 -11.92
C ASN A 318 -23.31 -23.02 -10.77
N ILE A 319 -24.56 -22.67 -10.44
CA ILE A 319 -24.89 -22.02 -9.17
C ILE A 319 -25.65 -23.04 -8.33
N ASN A 320 -25.13 -23.32 -7.13
CA ASN A 320 -25.77 -24.19 -6.15
C ASN A 320 -26.09 -23.39 -4.90
N ILE A 321 -27.34 -23.46 -4.45
CA ILE A 321 -27.78 -22.91 -3.17
C ILE A 321 -27.86 -24.08 -2.19
N LEU A 322 -27.18 -23.98 -1.05
CA LEU A 322 -27.15 -25.02 -0.03
C LEU A 322 -27.93 -24.57 1.22
N SER A 323 -28.45 -25.54 1.96
CA SER A 323 -29.04 -25.34 3.28
C SER A 323 -27.93 -25.04 4.29
N PRO A 324 -28.28 -24.60 5.51
CA PRO A 324 -27.31 -24.53 6.60
C PRO A 324 -26.62 -25.87 6.92
N SER A 325 -27.25 -27.01 6.61
CA SER A 325 -26.66 -28.35 6.74
C SER A 325 -25.75 -28.74 5.58
N GLY A 326 -25.64 -27.91 4.53
CA GLY A 326 -24.82 -28.18 3.34
C GLY A 326 -25.55 -28.95 2.23
N ASP A 327 -26.82 -29.27 2.40
CA ASP A 327 -27.62 -29.97 1.40
C ASP A 327 -28.06 -29.02 0.29
N SER A 328 -28.12 -29.48 -0.96
CA SER A 328 -28.62 -28.62 -2.04
C SER A 328 -30.08 -28.24 -1.82
N VAL A 329 -30.34 -26.96 -1.59
CA VAL A 329 -31.69 -26.38 -1.52
C VAL A 329 -32.11 -26.07 -2.94
N GLY A 330 -32.72 -27.06 -3.56
CA GLY A 330 -33.66 -26.98 -4.67
C GLY A 330 -33.24 -26.32 -5.97
N VAL A 331 -32.74 -25.08 -5.99
CA VAL A 331 -32.55 -24.29 -7.21
C VAL A 331 -31.11 -24.44 -7.72
N LYS A 332 -30.96 -25.20 -8.80
CA LYS A 332 -29.71 -25.34 -9.55
C LYS A 332 -29.88 -24.70 -10.93
N LEU A 333 -29.00 -23.75 -11.25
CA LEU A 333 -28.84 -23.21 -12.60
C LEU A 333 -27.68 -23.94 -13.28
N ASN A 334 -27.98 -24.73 -14.32
CA ASN A 334 -26.97 -25.46 -15.07
C ASN A 334 -26.39 -24.58 -16.18
N GLY A 335 -25.13 -24.18 -16.06
CA GLY A 335 -24.47 -23.30 -17.04
C GLY A 335 -24.21 -23.94 -18.41
N THR A 336 -24.33 -25.26 -18.53
CA THR A 336 -24.15 -26.00 -19.79
C THR A 336 -25.47 -26.16 -20.55
N THR A 337 -26.55 -26.54 -19.87
CA THR A 337 -27.85 -26.80 -20.51
C THR A 337 -28.81 -25.61 -20.42
N GLY A 338 -28.54 -24.63 -19.55
CA GLY A 338 -29.45 -23.54 -19.23
C GLY A 338 -30.64 -23.96 -18.34
N ASN A 339 -30.69 -25.23 -17.91
CA ASN A 339 -31.80 -25.74 -17.12
C ASN A 339 -31.85 -25.12 -15.72
N ILE A 340 -33.06 -24.83 -15.27
CA ILE A 340 -33.39 -24.52 -13.89
C ILE A 340 -34.00 -25.79 -13.29
N THR A 341 -33.32 -26.41 -12.34
CA THR A 341 -33.90 -27.50 -11.54
C THR A 341 -34.30 -26.93 -10.19
N ALA A 342 -35.55 -27.18 -9.75
CA ALA A 342 -36.09 -26.81 -8.45
C ALA A 342 -36.53 -28.10 -7.72
N SER A 343 -36.02 -28.39 -6.51
CA SER A 343 -36.50 -29.53 -5.69
C SER A 343 -37.71 -29.18 -4.82
N GLY A 344 -38.14 -27.92 -4.83
CA GLY A 344 -39.32 -27.43 -4.12
C GLY A 344 -40.34 -26.82 -5.09
N ASN A 345 -41.23 -25.98 -4.57
CA ASN A 345 -42.25 -25.30 -5.37
C ASN A 345 -41.62 -24.21 -6.25
N ILE A 346 -42.21 -24.00 -7.44
CA ILE A 346 -41.95 -22.82 -8.29
C ILE A 346 -43.18 -21.93 -8.21
N GLU A 347 -43.05 -20.78 -7.55
CA GLU A 347 -44.09 -19.76 -7.48
C GLU A 347 -43.78 -18.63 -8.47
N ALA A 348 -44.73 -18.33 -9.35
CA ALA A 348 -44.61 -17.25 -10.33
C ALA A 348 -45.79 -16.28 -10.18
N ALA A 349 -45.50 -14.99 -10.00
CA ALA A 349 -46.53 -13.94 -9.97
C ALA A 349 -47.12 -13.64 -11.36
N GLN A 350 -46.48 -14.17 -12.41
CA GLN A 350 -46.89 -14.02 -13.80
C GLN A 350 -46.90 -15.40 -14.49
N ASN A 351 -46.76 -15.44 -15.81
CA ASN A 351 -46.87 -16.65 -16.59
C ASN A 351 -45.59 -17.51 -16.54
N VAL A 352 -45.75 -18.83 -16.50
CA VAL A 352 -44.71 -19.81 -16.86
C VAL A 352 -44.90 -20.19 -18.33
N LYS A 353 -43.93 -19.87 -19.18
CA LYS A 353 -43.97 -20.15 -20.64
C LYS A 353 -42.83 -21.07 -21.02
N GLY A 354 -43.14 -22.10 -21.80
CA GLY A 354 -42.17 -23.05 -22.34
C GLY A 354 -42.73 -23.73 -23.59
N ALA A 355 -41.89 -24.54 -24.27
CA ALA A 355 -42.34 -25.34 -25.41
C ALA A 355 -43.40 -26.37 -25.00
N THR A 356 -43.24 -26.97 -23.82
CA THR A 356 -44.17 -27.93 -23.22
C THR A 356 -44.26 -27.72 -21.71
N LEU A 357 -45.35 -28.21 -21.11
CA LEU A 357 -45.50 -28.38 -19.66
C LEU A 357 -45.81 -29.86 -19.40
N GLU A 358 -44.93 -30.55 -18.69
CA GLU A 358 -45.09 -31.95 -18.30
C GLU A 358 -45.28 -32.04 -16.79
N SER A 359 -46.33 -32.74 -16.35
CA SER A 359 -46.58 -33.02 -14.94
C SER A 359 -46.66 -34.53 -14.76
N THR A 360 -45.87 -35.07 -13.82
CA THR A 360 -45.91 -36.50 -13.44
C THR A 360 -47.06 -36.81 -12.48
N GLY A 361 -47.74 -35.78 -11.97
CA GLY A 361 -48.89 -35.88 -11.08
C GLY A 361 -50.12 -35.18 -11.66
N ARG A 362 -50.98 -34.65 -10.79
CA ARG A 362 -52.15 -33.86 -11.22
C ARG A 362 -51.73 -32.43 -11.57
N ALA A 363 -52.27 -31.91 -12.67
CA ALA A 363 -52.28 -30.47 -12.94
C ALA A 363 -53.59 -29.86 -12.44
N THR A 364 -53.52 -28.95 -11.47
CA THR A 364 -54.68 -28.22 -10.94
C THR A 364 -54.64 -26.78 -11.45
N VAL A 365 -55.73 -26.32 -12.05
CA VAL A 365 -55.89 -24.94 -12.53
C VAL A 365 -57.02 -24.28 -11.74
N GLY A 366 -56.79 -23.05 -11.28
CA GLY A 366 -57.74 -22.36 -10.39
C GLY A 366 -58.99 -21.81 -11.09
N GLU A 367 -58.88 -21.47 -12.38
CA GLU A 367 -59.98 -20.86 -13.14
C GLU A 367 -60.33 -21.69 -14.39
N PHE A 368 -59.68 -21.45 -15.53
CA PHE A 368 -59.97 -22.15 -16.79
C PHE A 368 -58.70 -22.65 -17.49
N VAL A 369 -58.79 -23.81 -18.14
CA VAL A 369 -57.76 -24.29 -19.08
C VAL A 369 -58.11 -23.79 -20.48
N GLN A 370 -57.29 -22.89 -21.03
CA GLN A 370 -57.43 -22.44 -22.41
C GLN A 370 -56.55 -23.27 -23.35
N LEU A 371 -57.19 -24.00 -24.26
CA LEU A 371 -56.50 -24.73 -25.33
C LEU A 371 -56.41 -23.84 -26.58
N ASN A 372 -55.20 -23.44 -26.94
CA ASN A 372 -54.99 -22.61 -28.14
C ASN A 372 -54.91 -23.44 -29.43
N GLY A 373 -54.67 -24.76 -29.33
CA GLY A 373 -54.72 -25.67 -30.47
C GLY A 373 -56.13 -25.76 -31.06
N GLN A 374 -56.26 -25.37 -32.33
CA GLN A 374 -57.51 -25.47 -33.08
C GLN A 374 -57.50 -26.70 -33.98
N ALA A 375 -58.63 -27.40 -34.05
CA ALA A 375 -58.83 -28.58 -34.87
C ALA A 375 -60.23 -28.63 -35.48
N GLU A 376 -60.38 -29.46 -36.51
CA GLU A 376 -61.64 -29.71 -37.20
C GLU A 376 -62.07 -31.16 -37.02
N VAL A 377 -63.37 -31.38 -36.82
CA VAL A 377 -63.94 -32.72 -36.69
C VAL A 377 -63.65 -33.54 -37.96
N GLY A 378 -63.27 -34.80 -37.79
CA GLY A 378 -62.97 -35.73 -38.88
C GLY A 378 -61.56 -35.60 -39.46
N LYS A 379 -60.76 -34.62 -39.02
CA LYS A 379 -59.33 -34.52 -39.43
C LYS A 379 -58.44 -35.42 -38.59
N VAL A 380 -57.32 -35.83 -39.18
CA VAL A 380 -56.30 -36.63 -38.52
C VAL A 380 -55.67 -35.85 -37.36
N CYS A 381 -55.39 -36.54 -36.25
CA CYS A 381 -54.68 -36.03 -35.08
C CYS A 381 -53.48 -36.92 -34.74
N GLN A 382 -52.43 -36.31 -34.16
CA GLN A 382 -51.12 -36.93 -33.99
C GLN A 382 -51.07 -38.01 -32.90
N SER A 383 -51.85 -37.85 -31.82
CA SER A 383 -51.87 -38.79 -30.70
C SER A 383 -53.25 -38.86 -30.06
N ASN A 384 -53.72 -40.07 -29.77
CA ASN A 384 -54.96 -40.29 -29.05
C ASN A 384 -54.93 -39.65 -27.66
N GLY A 385 -56.08 -39.15 -27.21
CA GLY A 385 -56.23 -38.51 -25.90
C GLY A 385 -55.93 -37.01 -25.89
N LEU A 386 -55.37 -36.45 -26.97
CA LEU A 386 -55.22 -35.00 -27.10
C LEU A 386 -56.58 -34.30 -27.01
N GLN A 387 -56.63 -33.25 -26.20
CA GLN A 387 -57.78 -32.35 -26.10
C GLN A 387 -57.51 -31.09 -26.92
N GLY A 388 -58.49 -30.65 -27.69
CA GLY A 388 -58.40 -29.45 -28.52
C GLY A 388 -59.74 -28.72 -28.58
N ARG A 389 -59.83 -27.72 -29.45
CA ARG A 389 -61.09 -27.04 -29.72
C ARG A 389 -61.28 -26.71 -31.18
N THR A 390 -62.51 -26.52 -31.61
CA THR A 390 -62.81 -25.84 -32.88
C THR A 390 -62.51 -24.35 -32.79
N ALA A 391 -62.43 -23.65 -33.93
CA ALA A 391 -62.31 -22.19 -33.98
C ALA A 391 -63.40 -21.47 -33.16
N LYS A 392 -64.60 -22.06 -33.09
CA LYS A 392 -65.76 -21.56 -32.32
C LYS A 392 -65.74 -21.96 -30.84
N GLY A 393 -64.73 -22.68 -30.36
CA GLY A 393 -64.56 -23.02 -28.94
C GLY A 393 -65.16 -24.35 -28.48
N LYS A 394 -65.78 -25.16 -29.38
CA LYS A 394 -66.26 -26.50 -29.00
C LYS A 394 -65.09 -27.43 -28.70
N ILE A 395 -65.15 -28.16 -27.58
CA ILE A 395 -64.14 -29.16 -27.19
C ILE A 395 -64.12 -30.33 -28.17
N LEU A 396 -62.90 -30.80 -28.47
CA LEU A 396 -62.62 -31.96 -29.31
C LEU A 396 -61.68 -32.92 -28.57
N SER A 397 -61.86 -34.21 -28.81
CA SER A 397 -60.96 -35.27 -28.35
C SER A 397 -60.42 -36.06 -29.54
N CYS A 398 -59.11 -36.31 -29.55
CA CYS A 398 -58.50 -37.18 -30.54
C CYS A 398 -58.75 -38.65 -30.15
N VAL A 399 -59.50 -39.38 -30.97
CA VAL A 399 -59.84 -40.79 -30.76
C VAL A 399 -59.54 -41.57 -32.04
N ASN A 400 -58.77 -42.65 -31.93
CA ASN A 400 -58.32 -43.47 -33.05
C ASN A 400 -57.69 -42.67 -34.21
N GLY A 401 -56.87 -41.66 -33.87
CA GLY A 401 -56.18 -40.82 -34.83
C GLY A 401 -57.05 -39.79 -35.53
N VAL A 402 -58.29 -39.57 -35.10
CA VAL A 402 -59.21 -38.58 -35.68
C VAL A 402 -59.80 -37.66 -34.60
N TRP A 403 -59.91 -36.37 -34.91
CA TRP A 403 -60.59 -35.40 -34.06
C TRP A 403 -62.09 -35.65 -34.05
N THR A 404 -62.62 -35.91 -32.85
CA THR A 404 -64.04 -36.15 -32.60
C THR A 404 -64.58 -35.07 -31.67
N GLY A 405 -65.82 -34.63 -31.88
CA GLY A 405 -66.55 -33.78 -30.93
C GLY A 405 -67.56 -34.59 -30.14
N SER A 406 -68.10 -34.01 -29.07
CA SER A 406 -69.26 -34.61 -28.38
C SER A 406 -70.40 -34.79 -29.39
N VAL A 407 -70.90 -36.02 -29.53
CA VAL A 407 -72.06 -36.32 -30.35
C VAL A 407 -73.24 -35.53 -29.79
N GLN A 408 -73.72 -34.55 -30.54
CA GLN A 408 -74.95 -33.84 -30.21
C GLN A 408 -76.10 -34.43 -31.03
N ILE A 409 -77.32 -34.33 -30.52
CA ILE A 409 -78.53 -34.68 -31.27
C ILE A 409 -79.19 -33.40 -31.76
N ASN A 410 -79.68 -33.40 -33.00
CA ASN A 410 -80.46 -32.28 -33.48
C ASN A 410 -81.92 -32.42 -33.01
N ASN A 411 -82.22 -31.83 -31.86
CA ASN A 411 -83.56 -31.87 -31.25
C ASN A 411 -84.68 -31.36 -32.18
N SER A 412 -84.38 -30.43 -33.08
CA SER A 412 -85.38 -29.86 -34.01
C SER A 412 -85.81 -30.84 -35.11
N GLN A 413 -85.05 -31.92 -35.31
CA GLN A 413 -85.28 -32.92 -36.35
C GLN A 413 -85.64 -34.30 -35.78
N CYS A 414 -85.85 -34.39 -34.47
CA CYS A 414 -86.36 -35.60 -33.86
C CYS A 414 -87.80 -35.86 -34.26
N LYS A 415 -88.17 -37.13 -34.42
CA LYS A 415 -89.54 -37.52 -34.78
C LYS A 415 -89.89 -38.91 -34.24
N TRP A 416 -91.19 -39.14 -34.10
CA TRP A 416 -91.75 -40.44 -33.72
C TRP A 416 -91.73 -41.39 -34.92
N PHE A 417 -91.38 -42.64 -34.65
CA PHE A 417 -91.44 -43.74 -35.59
C PHE A 417 -92.27 -44.87 -35.00
N SER A 418 -93.18 -45.40 -35.81
CA SER A 418 -94.03 -46.54 -35.48
C SER A 418 -93.53 -47.79 -36.20
N PRO A 419 -93.68 -49.00 -35.62
CA PRO A 419 -93.39 -50.25 -36.30
C PRO A 419 -94.22 -50.40 -37.58
N ALA A 420 -93.67 -51.04 -38.62
CA ALA A 420 -94.37 -51.22 -39.89
C ALA A 420 -95.66 -52.05 -39.73
N ASN A 421 -95.70 -52.93 -38.75
CA ASN A 421 -96.84 -53.75 -38.35
C ASN A 421 -97.57 -53.21 -37.10
N ALA A 422 -97.49 -51.90 -36.82
CA ALA A 422 -98.07 -51.27 -35.63
C ALA A 422 -99.54 -51.64 -35.39
N PHE A 423 -100.34 -51.68 -36.45
CA PHE A 423 -101.78 -51.97 -36.43
C PHE A 423 -102.12 -53.36 -36.98
N SER A 424 -101.16 -54.28 -36.92
CA SER A 424 -101.42 -55.67 -37.31
C SER A 424 -102.01 -56.44 -36.12
N TYR A 425 -103.11 -57.14 -36.39
CA TYR A 425 -103.83 -57.99 -35.45
C TYR A 425 -102.95 -59.14 -34.95
N PHE A 426 -102.94 -59.36 -33.63
CA PHE A 426 -102.33 -60.54 -33.02
C PHE A 426 -103.36 -61.68 -33.08
N GLY A 427 -103.07 -62.74 -33.83
CA GLY A 427 -104.03 -63.81 -34.12
C GLY A 427 -104.59 -64.52 -32.87
N GLU A 428 -105.72 -65.23 -33.05
CA GLU A 428 -106.57 -65.84 -31.99
C GLU A 428 -105.92 -66.99 -31.16
N TYR A 429 -104.63 -67.27 -31.31
CA TYR A 429 -103.98 -68.43 -30.66
C TYR A 429 -103.17 -68.02 -29.43
N SER A 430 -103.63 -68.45 -28.25
CA SER A 430 -102.88 -68.24 -27.00
C SER A 430 -101.55 -69.02 -27.01
N GLY A 431 -100.44 -68.32 -26.73
CA GLY A 431 -99.11 -68.92 -26.59
C GLY A 431 -98.12 -68.68 -27.74
N GLN A 432 -98.48 -67.92 -28.79
CA GLN A 432 -97.50 -67.46 -29.79
C GLN A 432 -96.80 -66.16 -29.36
N LEU A 433 -95.49 -66.07 -29.63
CA LEU A 433 -94.73 -64.83 -29.49
C LEU A 433 -95.08 -63.90 -30.65
N HIS A 434 -95.58 -62.70 -30.32
CA HIS A 434 -95.83 -61.66 -31.30
C HIS A 434 -94.99 -60.41 -31.01
N GLU A 435 -94.24 -59.94 -32.02
CA GLU A 435 -93.36 -58.79 -31.90
C GLU A 435 -93.68 -57.73 -32.97
N LYS A 436 -93.70 -56.45 -32.56
CA LYS A 436 -93.81 -55.27 -33.43
C LYS A 436 -92.51 -54.46 -33.36
N PRO A 437 -91.43 -54.88 -34.05
CA PRO A 437 -90.11 -54.28 -33.88
C PRO A 437 -90.03 -52.90 -34.56
N ILE A 438 -89.37 -51.97 -33.89
CA ILE A 438 -89.03 -50.66 -34.45
C ILE A 438 -87.62 -50.25 -33.99
N ILE A 439 -86.84 -49.69 -34.92
CA ILE A 439 -85.45 -49.26 -34.70
C ILE A 439 -85.30 -47.88 -35.35
N CYS A 440 -84.49 -47.01 -34.75
CA CYS A 440 -84.20 -45.72 -35.35
C CYS A 440 -83.48 -45.87 -36.69
N PRO A 441 -83.74 -44.99 -37.68
CA PRO A 441 -82.98 -44.96 -38.93
C PRO A 441 -81.49 -44.77 -38.68
N ALA A 442 -80.66 -45.20 -39.64
CA ALA A 442 -79.21 -44.96 -39.58
C ALA A 442 -78.91 -43.47 -39.41
N GLY A 443 -78.01 -43.13 -38.47
CA GLY A 443 -77.69 -41.75 -38.11
C GLY A 443 -78.65 -41.10 -37.12
N TYR A 444 -79.64 -41.83 -36.60
CA TYR A 444 -80.49 -41.42 -35.50
C TYR A 444 -80.25 -42.29 -34.26
N ILE A 445 -80.47 -41.71 -33.07
CA ILE A 445 -80.45 -42.41 -31.79
C ILE A 445 -81.83 -42.35 -31.12
N MET A 446 -82.23 -43.44 -30.47
CA MET A 446 -83.47 -43.48 -29.69
C MET A 446 -83.30 -42.63 -28.44
N THR A 447 -84.15 -41.63 -28.26
CA THR A 447 -84.14 -40.72 -27.10
C THR A 447 -85.39 -40.86 -26.23
N GLY A 448 -86.39 -41.59 -26.71
CA GLY A 448 -87.58 -41.91 -25.93
C GLY A 448 -88.42 -43.00 -26.60
N SER A 449 -89.43 -43.46 -25.89
CA SER A 449 -90.45 -44.36 -26.38
C SER A 449 -91.81 -44.00 -25.76
N LYS A 450 -92.90 -44.32 -26.44
CA LYS A 450 -94.25 -44.28 -25.89
C LYS A 450 -94.97 -45.57 -26.26
N MET A 451 -95.75 -46.10 -25.34
CA MET A 451 -96.65 -47.20 -25.62
C MET A 451 -97.97 -46.63 -26.12
N TRP A 452 -98.47 -47.20 -27.20
CA TRP A 452 -99.76 -46.87 -27.79
C TRP A 452 -100.69 -48.06 -27.57
N GLY A 453 -101.90 -47.81 -27.08
CA GLY A 453 -102.94 -48.81 -26.86
C GLY A 453 -104.31 -48.13 -26.90
N TRP A 454 -105.31 -48.82 -27.44
CA TRP A 454 -106.69 -48.35 -27.55
C TRP A 454 -107.62 -49.30 -26.78
N ALA A 455 -108.60 -48.77 -26.05
CA ALA A 455 -109.35 -49.55 -25.06
C ALA A 455 -110.44 -50.46 -25.65
N GLU A 456 -110.65 -51.56 -24.90
CA GLU A 456 -111.62 -52.66 -24.98
C GLU A 456 -111.79 -53.33 -26.36
N ASP A 457 -111.15 -54.51 -26.47
CA ASP A 457 -111.30 -55.55 -27.49
C ASP A 457 -110.61 -55.38 -28.86
N VAL A 458 -109.47 -54.67 -28.95
CA VAL A 458 -108.67 -54.58 -30.20
C VAL A 458 -107.15 -54.69 -29.96
N ASP A 459 -106.50 -55.68 -30.59
CA ASP A 459 -105.05 -56.02 -30.54
C ASP A 459 -104.10 -54.99 -31.24
N ASP A 460 -104.32 -53.70 -31.02
CA ASP A 460 -103.57 -52.62 -31.68
C ASP A 460 -102.44 -52.01 -30.80
N GLU A 461 -101.97 -52.71 -29.77
CA GLU A 461 -100.85 -52.23 -28.95
C GLU A 461 -99.53 -52.24 -29.71
N HIS A 462 -98.80 -51.13 -29.66
CA HIS A 462 -97.44 -51.03 -30.19
C HIS A 462 -96.61 -50.00 -29.42
N VAL A 463 -95.29 -50.05 -29.58
CA VAL A 463 -94.37 -49.04 -29.03
C VAL A 463 -93.87 -48.16 -30.16
N ASP A 464 -94.15 -46.87 -30.06
CA ASP A 464 -93.52 -45.86 -30.90
C ASP A 464 -92.21 -45.41 -30.25
N ILE A 465 -91.22 -45.09 -31.08
CA ILE A 465 -89.90 -44.65 -30.60
C ILE A 465 -89.60 -43.25 -31.12
N TYR A 466 -89.02 -42.41 -30.25
CA TYR A 466 -88.60 -41.07 -30.60
C TYR A 466 -87.12 -41.11 -30.97
N CYS A 467 -86.82 -40.81 -32.23
CA CYS A 467 -85.47 -40.89 -32.75
C CYS A 467 -84.97 -39.49 -33.13
N CYS A 468 -83.74 -39.17 -32.73
CA CYS A 468 -83.10 -37.89 -33.01
C CYS A 468 -81.84 -38.09 -33.87
N PRO A 469 -81.64 -37.29 -34.94
CA PRO A 469 -80.44 -37.41 -35.77
C PRO A 469 -79.23 -36.88 -35.00
N LEU A 470 -78.07 -37.49 -35.23
CA LEU A 470 -76.80 -36.98 -34.75
C LEU A 470 -76.46 -35.66 -35.47
N SER A 471 -75.84 -34.71 -34.77
CA SER A 471 -75.51 -33.34 -35.23
C SER A 471 -74.04 -33.01 -35.15
#